data_AF-A0A7V3FDN0-F1
#
_entry.id   AF-A0A7V3FDN0-F1
#
_cell.length_a   1.000
_cell.length_b   1.000
_cell.length_c   1.000
_cell.angle_alpha   90.00
_cell.angle_beta   90.00
_cell.angle_gamma   90.00
#
_symmetry.space_group_name_H-M   'P 1'
#
loop_
_entity.id
_entity.type
_entity.pdbx_description
1 polymer ?
#
loop_
_entity_poly.entity_id
_entity_poly.type
_entity_poly.pdbx_seq_one_letter_code
_entity_poly.pdbx_strand_id
1 'polypeptide(L)'
;MTGRALPGRTRYAARASTRGIRSKIQRVAASLTNRDQLICVDLSEHRVLTTQQLYELHFSSIQRARSRLARLHQLGILWRNRPRTHLGSLPWHYTLDALGAQIVAEHLGIELRTVGYREDRKRTLVDSPRLGHARAANGFFTRLCFVARTTDRSLRVVEWRGESWCARRWQGHVRPDGFARLDHPGGSLEFVLELDLGTENRGRLEDKMERYRILARATTAPDVVLFCFPSEAREASARSVLGGTAMPVATATLDRHLADPLGAVWLPLDGDRRVCLVDLRDRGST
;
A
#
# COMPACT_ATOMS: atom_id res chain seq x y z
N MET A 1 -4.15 62.64 6.55
CA MET A 1 -3.59 61.56 5.71
C MET A 1 -4.35 60.27 6.00
N THR A 2 -5.33 59.96 5.15
CA THR A 2 -6.21 58.79 5.26
C THR A 2 -5.55 57.57 4.59
N GLY A 3 -5.06 56.63 5.40
CA GLY A 3 -4.52 55.35 4.94
C GLY A 3 -5.64 54.34 4.67
N ARG A 4 -5.84 54.01 3.39
CA ARG A 4 -6.83 53.07 2.88
C ARG A 4 -6.37 51.63 3.14
N ALA A 5 -7.09 50.89 3.98
CA ALA A 5 -6.87 49.46 4.18
C ALA A 5 -7.30 48.68 2.92
N LEU A 6 -6.40 47.88 2.36
CA LEU A 6 -6.69 46.97 1.23
C LEU A 6 -7.34 45.68 1.76
N PRO A 7 -8.55 45.30 1.29
CA PRO A 7 -9.17 44.06 1.72
C PRO A 7 -8.68 42.85 0.89
N GLY A 8 -8.32 41.76 1.59
CA GLY A 8 -8.85 40.43 1.26
C GLY A 8 -8.34 39.64 0.03
N ARG A 9 -7.08 39.79 -0.40
CA ARG A 9 -6.54 39.03 -1.55
C ARG A 9 -6.53 37.49 -1.37
N THR A 10 -6.47 36.97 -0.15
CA THR A 10 -6.29 35.53 0.11
C THR A 10 -7.58 34.70 -0.02
N ARG A 11 -8.73 35.24 0.42
CA ARG A 11 -10.02 34.52 0.37
C ARG A 11 -10.62 34.48 -1.05
N TYR A 12 -10.34 35.50 -1.87
CA TYR A 12 -10.85 35.58 -3.24
C TYR A 12 -10.11 34.60 -4.18
N ALA A 13 -8.79 34.48 -4.03
CA ALA A 13 -7.98 33.52 -4.79
C ALA A 13 -8.34 32.05 -4.45
N ALA A 14 -8.58 31.75 -3.18
CA ALA A 14 -9.03 30.43 -2.75
C ALA A 14 -10.43 30.09 -3.30
N ARG A 15 -11.39 31.02 -3.26
CA ARG A 15 -12.72 30.81 -3.86
C ARG A 15 -12.68 30.67 -5.38
N ALA A 16 -11.81 31.42 -6.07
CA ALA A 16 -11.60 31.32 -7.51
C ALA A 16 -10.94 29.99 -7.90
N SER A 17 -9.98 29.50 -7.11
CA SER A 17 -9.34 28.19 -7.34
C SER A 17 -10.34 27.05 -7.11
N THR A 18 -11.15 27.10 -6.05
CA THR A 18 -12.21 26.10 -5.82
C THR A 18 -13.26 26.09 -6.93
N ARG A 19 -13.69 27.26 -7.42
CA ARG A 19 -14.66 27.38 -8.53
C ARG A 19 -14.07 26.87 -9.86
N GLY A 20 -12.80 27.13 -10.12
CA GLY A 20 -12.08 26.63 -11.29
C GLY A 20 -11.84 25.10 -11.26
N ILE A 21 -11.66 24.51 -10.07
CA ILE A 21 -11.56 23.05 -9.96
C ILE A 21 -12.94 22.40 -10.09
N ARG A 22 -14.00 22.97 -9.50
CA ARG A 22 -15.37 22.45 -9.64
C ARG A 22 -15.84 22.41 -11.10
N SER A 23 -15.51 23.42 -11.90
CA SER A 23 -15.80 23.44 -13.35
C SER A 23 -14.92 22.50 -14.18
N LYS A 24 -13.72 22.14 -13.69
CA LYS A 24 -12.92 21.04 -14.24
C LYS A 24 -13.51 19.68 -13.89
N ILE A 25 -13.97 19.47 -12.64
CA ILE A 25 -14.67 18.26 -12.22
C ILE A 25 -15.86 18.01 -13.11
N GLN A 26 -16.75 18.98 -13.31
CA GLN A 26 -17.94 18.80 -14.15
C GLN A 26 -17.60 18.39 -15.59
N ARG A 27 -16.53 18.94 -16.17
CA ARG A 27 -16.05 18.57 -17.51
C ARG A 27 -15.41 17.18 -17.57
N VAL A 28 -14.80 16.75 -16.48
CA VAL A 28 -14.08 15.47 -16.41
C VAL A 28 -15.00 14.34 -15.92
N ALA A 29 -16.02 14.65 -15.11
CA ALA A 29 -16.96 13.71 -14.50
C ALA A 29 -17.66 12.83 -15.54
N ALA A 30 -18.10 13.40 -16.67
CA ALA A 30 -18.70 12.64 -17.77
C ALA A 30 -17.75 11.61 -18.41
N SER A 31 -16.43 11.76 -18.20
CA SER A 31 -15.40 10.87 -18.75
C SER A 31 -14.75 9.95 -17.72
N LEU A 32 -15.12 10.07 -16.44
CA LEU A 32 -14.60 9.24 -15.35
C LEU A 32 -15.36 7.92 -15.29
N THR A 33 -14.60 6.84 -15.21
CA THR A 33 -15.11 5.50 -14.98
C THR A 33 -15.02 5.15 -13.49
N ASN A 34 -15.80 4.16 -13.04
CA ASN A 34 -15.66 3.60 -11.70
C ASN A 34 -14.20 3.19 -11.40
N ARG A 35 -13.50 2.65 -12.41
CA ARG A 35 -12.08 2.30 -12.28
C ARG A 35 -11.20 3.50 -11.90
N ASP A 36 -11.44 4.67 -12.47
CA ASP A 36 -10.61 5.84 -12.19
C ASP A 36 -10.84 6.36 -10.77
N GLN A 37 -12.07 6.24 -10.27
CA GLN A 37 -12.39 6.56 -8.87
C GLN A 37 -11.67 5.61 -7.91
N LEU A 38 -11.70 4.30 -8.18
CA LEU A 38 -10.98 3.30 -7.40
C LEU A 38 -9.46 3.52 -7.42
N ILE A 39 -8.87 3.86 -8.59
CA ILE A 39 -7.45 4.26 -8.68
C ILE A 39 -7.15 5.44 -7.75
N CYS A 40 -8.04 6.43 -7.69
CA CYS A 40 -7.84 7.58 -6.82
C CYS A 40 -7.93 7.21 -5.33
N VAL A 41 -8.88 6.34 -4.96
CA VAL A 41 -9.01 5.83 -3.58
C VAL A 41 -7.75 5.09 -3.16
N ASP A 42 -7.26 4.17 -3.98
CA ASP A 42 -6.05 3.38 -3.67
C ASP A 42 -4.80 4.28 -3.58
N LEU A 43 -4.68 5.30 -4.43
CA LEU A 43 -3.60 6.28 -4.32
C LEU A 43 -3.74 7.21 -3.10
N SER A 44 -4.97 7.43 -2.60
CA SER A 44 -5.18 8.14 -1.34
C SER A 44 -4.68 7.33 -0.15
N GLU A 45 -4.99 6.03 -0.12
CA GLU A 45 -4.62 5.12 0.96
C GLU A 45 -3.11 4.83 0.94
N HIS A 46 -2.56 4.49 -0.24
CA HIS A 46 -1.19 3.97 -0.38
C HIS A 46 -0.16 5.00 -0.82
N ARG A 47 -0.59 6.25 -1.05
CA ARG A 47 0.18 7.46 -1.44
C ARG A 47 0.87 7.39 -2.80
N VAL A 48 1.59 6.32 -3.09
CA VAL A 48 2.34 6.12 -4.34
C VAL A 48 2.13 4.69 -4.85
N LEU A 49 1.80 4.57 -6.13
CA LEU A 49 1.78 3.29 -6.82
C LEU A 49 2.46 3.42 -8.17
N THR A 50 3.17 2.37 -8.58
CA THR A 50 3.79 2.31 -9.90
C THR A 50 2.78 1.94 -10.97
N THR A 51 3.18 2.11 -12.23
CA THR A 51 2.40 1.64 -13.40
C THR A 51 2.05 0.14 -13.28
N GLN A 52 3.01 -0.68 -12.84
CA GLN A 52 2.82 -2.12 -12.69
C GLN A 52 1.80 -2.44 -11.58
N GLN A 53 1.95 -1.79 -10.43
CA GLN A 53 1.05 -1.94 -9.28
C GLN A 53 -0.39 -1.52 -9.62
N LEU A 54 -0.57 -0.38 -10.30
CA LEU A 54 -1.89 0.06 -10.75
C LEU A 54 -2.48 -0.85 -11.82
N TYR A 55 -1.65 -1.41 -12.70
CA TYR A 55 -2.06 -2.45 -13.64
C TYR A 55 -2.61 -3.67 -12.91
N GLU A 56 -1.85 -4.18 -11.95
CA GLU A 56 -2.19 -5.37 -11.15
C GLU A 56 -3.53 -5.22 -10.42
N LEU A 57 -3.80 -4.04 -9.85
CA LEU A 57 -5.05 -3.76 -9.15
C LEU A 57 -6.25 -3.65 -10.10
N HIS A 58 -6.14 -2.87 -11.18
CA HIS A 58 -7.32 -2.35 -11.86
C HIS A 58 -7.49 -2.76 -13.33
N PHE A 59 -6.47 -3.35 -13.94
CA PHE A 59 -6.45 -3.61 -15.38
C PHE A 59 -6.22 -5.10 -15.69
N SER A 60 -6.59 -5.46 -16.91
CA SER A 60 -6.28 -6.75 -17.54
C SER A 60 -5.23 -6.63 -18.65
N SER A 61 -4.78 -5.40 -18.96
CA SER A 61 -3.76 -5.12 -19.97
C SER A 61 -2.89 -3.96 -19.52
N ILE A 62 -1.58 -4.17 -19.53
CA ILE A 62 -0.58 -3.16 -19.17
C ILE A 62 -0.60 -1.97 -20.16
N GLN A 63 -0.89 -2.21 -21.44
CA GLN A 63 -1.02 -1.16 -22.44
C GLN A 63 -2.22 -0.26 -22.12
N ARG A 64 -3.38 -0.84 -21.78
CA ARG A 64 -4.57 -0.07 -21.37
C ARG A 64 -4.31 0.72 -20.09
N ALA A 65 -3.59 0.13 -19.12
CA ALA A 65 -3.18 0.82 -17.91
C ALA A 65 -2.32 2.05 -18.22
N ARG A 66 -1.25 1.89 -19.02
CA ARG A 66 -0.36 2.99 -19.43
C ARG A 66 -1.12 4.13 -20.11
N SER A 67 -1.97 3.80 -21.09
CA SER A 67 -2.75 4.81 -21.82
C SER A 67 -3.73 5.55 -20.90
N ARG A 68 -4.45 4.83 -20.03
CA ARG A 68 -5.42 5.46 -19.12
C ARG A 68 -4.73 6.31 -18.06
N LEU A 69 -3.65 5.82 -17.43
CA LEU A 69 -2.90 6.56 -16.41
C LEU A 69 -2.24 7.82 -16.99
N ALA A 70 -1.72 7.77 -18.22
CA ALA A 70 -1.22 8.95 -18.91
C ALA A 70 -2.35 9.99 -19.14
N ARG A 71 -3.55 9.54 -19.50
CA ARG A 71 -4.71 10.42 -19.66
C ARG A 71 -5.15 11.04 -18.34
N LEU A 72 -5.26 10.26 -17.26
CA LEU A 72 -5.60 10.79 -15.94
C LEU A 72 -4.58 11.83 -15.45
N HIS A 73 -3.30 11.63 -15.78
CA HIS A 73 -2.26 12.61 -15.52
C HIS A 73 -2.45 13.92 -16.32
N GLN A 74 -2.72 13.84 -17.63
CA GLN A 74 -2.99 15.01 -18.46
C GLN A 74 -4.21 15.81 -18.00
N LEU A 75 -5.21 15.14 -17.41
CA LEU A 75 -6.39 15.77 -16.82
C LEU A 75 -6.12 16.42 -15.46
N GLY A 76 -4.91 16.26 -14.91
CA GLY A 76 -4.55 16.77 -13.58
C GLY A 76 -5.23 16.02 -12.44
N ILE A 77 -5.70 14.79 -12.67
CA ILE A 77 -6.24 13.89 -11.63
C ILE A 77 -5.10 13.23 -10.88
N LEU A 78 -4.10 12.76 -11.63
CA LEU A 78 -2.92 12.11 -11.11
C LEU A 78 -1.69 12.96 -11.39
N TRP A 79 -0.75 12.93 -10.47
CA TRP A 79 0.60 13.40 -10.73
C TRP A 79 1.49 12.19 -10.99
N ARG A 80 2.54 12.35 -11.80
CA ARG A 80 3.50 11.27 -12.03
C ARG A 80 4.94 11.77 -12.04
N ASN A 81 5.83 10.95 -11.51
CA ASN A 81 7.28 11.10 -11.63
C ASN A 81 7.94 9.75 -11.92
N ARG A 82 9.19 9.80 -12.35
CA ARG A 82 10.06 8.63 -12.44
C ARG A 82 11.46 9.03 -12.00
N PRO A 83 12.17 8.21 -11.22
CA PRO A 83 13.57 8.49 -10.91
C PRO A 83 14.38 8.54 -12.20
N ARG A 84 15.42 9.38 -12.20
CA ARG A 84 16.39 9.40 -13.30
C ARG A 84 17.34 8.22 -13.12
N THR A 85 17.52 7.42 -14.16
CA THR A 85 18.50 6.32 -14.19
C THR A 85 19.44 6.54 -15.37
N HIS A 86 20.68 6.09 -15.22
CA HIS A 86 21.71 6.14 -16.26
C HIS A 86 21.49 5.07 -17.35
N LEU A 87 20.74 4.00 -17.03
CA LEU A 87 20.40 2.91 -17.95
C LEU A 87 18.91 2.58 -17.87
N GLY A 88 18.29 2.41 -19.04
CA GLY A 88 16.88 2.03 -19.19
C GLY A 88 15.88 3.09 -18.69
N SER A 89 14.64 2.66 -18.45
CA SER A 89 13.61 3.52 -17.84
C SER A 89 12.95 2.80 -16.67
N LEU A 90 13.00 3.40 -15.48
CA LEU A 90 12.21 2.95 -14.34
C LEU A 90 10.71 3.24 -14.55
N PRO A 91 9.82 2.45 -13.94
CA PRO A 91 8.38 2.65 -14.09
C PRO A 91 7.95 4.04 -13.60
N TRP A 92 6.89 4.58 -14.21
CA TRP A 92 6.22 5.77 -13.67
C TRP A 92 5.61 5.45 -12.32
N HIS A 93 5.80 6.36 -11.38
CA HIS A 93 5.16 6.41 -10.08
C HIS A 93 4.06 7.45 -10.14
N TYR A 94 2.89 7.10 -9.64
CA TYR A 94 1.70 7.94 -9.64
C TYR A 94 1.32 8.28 -8.21
N THR A 95 0.88 9.52 -8.00
CA THR A 95 0.26 9.99 -6.75
C THR A 95 -0.99 10.79 -7.10
N LEU A 96 -1.84 11.07 -6.10
CA LEU A 96 -2.98 11.96 -6.28
C LEU A 96 -2.54 13.39 -6.59
N ASP A 97 -3.25 14.01 -7.53
CA ASP A 97 -3.25 15.46 -7.74
C ASP A 97 -4.54 16.08 -7.15
N ALA A 98 -4.65 17.40 -7.14
CA ALA A 98 -5.72 18.16 -6.50
C ALA A 98 -7.11 17.78 -7.01
N LEU A 99 -7.25 17.47 -8.30
CA LEU A 99 -8.52 17.01 -8.87
C LEU A 99 -8.84 15.59 -8.40
N GLY A 100 -7.85 14.70 -8.33
CA GLY A 100 -8.00 13.35 -7.79
C GLY A 100 -8.43 13.35 -6.33
N ALA A 101 -7.85 14.22 -5.51
CA ALA A 101 -8.24 14.36 -4.11
C ALA A 101 -9.73 14.77 -3.94
N GLN A 102 -10.25 15.61 -4.83
CA GLN A 102 -11.67 15.98 -4.83
C GLN A 102 -12.56 14.82 -5.28
N ILE A 103 -12.12 14.04 -6.27
CA ILE A 103 -12.82 12.82 -6.69
C ILE A 103 -12.91 11.83 -5.53
N VAL A 104 -11.85 11.65 -4.73
CA VAL A 104 -11.88 10.79 -3.53
C VAL A 104 -12.86 11.32 -2.49
N ALA A 105 -12.81 12.62 -2.20
CA ALA A 105 -13.72 13.25 -1.23
C ALA A 105 -15.19 13.03 -1.61
N GLU A 106 -15.52 13.25 -2.89
CA GLU A 106 -16.87 13.06 -3.43
C GLU A 106 -17.28 11.59 -3.43
N HIS A 107 -16.42 10.68 -3.89
CA HIS A 107 -16.70 9.24 -3.95
C HIS A 107 -16.92 8.62 -2.56
N LEU A 108 -16.17 9.06 -1.55
CA LEU A 108 -16.29 8.56 -0.18
C LEU A 108 -17.30 9.35 0.67
N GLY A 109 -17.86 10.45 0.16
CA GLY A 109 -18.77 11.32 0.92
C GLY A 109 -18.09 12.02 2.12
N ILE A 110 -16.80 12.30 2.02
CA ILE A 110 -16.00 12.92 3.09
C ILE A 110 -15.53 14.32 2.70
N GLU A 111 -15.17 15.13 3.69
CA GLU A 111 -14.57 16.44 3.42
C GLU A 111 -13.16 16.31 2.81
N LEU A 112 -12.82 17.22 1.88
CA LEU A 112 -11.51 17.21 1.20
C LEU A 112 -10.32 17.25 2.16
N ARG A 113 -10.45 17.93 3.30
CA ARG A 113 -9.39 17.97 4.33
C ARG A 113 -9.10 16.59 4.94
N THR A 114 -10.09 15.71 4.98
CA THR A 114 -10.00 14.35 5.52
C THR A 114 -9.25 13.41 4.57
N VAL A 115 -9.22 13.71 3.26
CA VAL A 115 -8.41 12.98 2.27
C VAL A 115 -6.91 13.13 2.56
N GLY A 116 -6.50 14.18 3.27
CA GLY A 116 -5.10 14.37 3.65
C GLY A 116 -4.17 14.74 2.49
N TYR A 117 -4.73 15.12 1.34
CA TYR A 117 -3.97 15.60 0.18
C TYR A 117 -3.23 16.90 0.52
N ARG A 118 -1.93 16.94 0.22
CA ARG A 118 -1.12 18.16 0.32
C ARG A 118 -0.24 18.33 -0.91
N GLU A 119 -0.37 19.48 -1.56
CA GLU A 119 0.30 19.77 -2.83
C GLU A 119 1.83 19.93 -2.68
N ASP A 120 2.29 20.46 -1.55
CA ASP A 120 3.70 20.63 -1.19
C ASP A 120 4.49 19.31 -1.19
N ARG A 121 3.82 18.20 -0.84
CA ARG A 121 4.44 16.86 -0.76
C ARG A 121 4.74 16.23 -2.12
N LYS A 122 4.20 16.74 -3.23
CA LYS A 122 4.47 16.23 -4.59
C LYS A 122 5.94 16.30 -4.98
N ARG A 123 6.64 17.35 -4.53
CA ARG A 123 8.05 17.58 -4.90
C ARG A 123 9.05 16.79 -4.06
N THR A 124 8.66 16.35 -2.86
CA THR A 124 9.50 15.56 -1.95
C THR A 124 9.44 14.05 -2.24
N LEU A 125 8.63 13.64 -3.23
CA LEU A 125 8.41 12.23 -3.64
C LEU A 125 9.54 11.64 -4.50
N VAL A 126 10.76 12.17 -4.37
CA VAL A 126 11.94 11.69 -5.10
C VAL A 126 12.91 11.05 -4.10
N ASP A 127 13.09 9.73 -4.24
CA ASP A 127 14.21 8.95 -3.69
C ASP A 127 14.42 8.96 -2.16
N SER A 128 13.34 8.92 -1.36
CA SER A 128 13.49 8.63 0.08
C SER A 128 13.50 7.11 0.35
N PRO A 129 14.35 6.60 1.27
CA PRO A 129 14.34 5.19 1.67
C PRO A 129 12.97 4.71 2.15
N ARG A 130 12.22 5.56 2.89
CA ARG A 130 10.85 5.27 3.33
C ARG A 130 9.89 5.04 2.16
N LEU A 131 10.06 5.77 1.06
CA LEU A 131 9.27 5.58 -0.15
C LEU A 131 9.65 4.28 -0.87
N GLY A 132 10.92 3.91 -0.86
CA GLY A 132 11.39 2.62 -1.35
C GLY A 132 10.70 1.46 -0.61
N HIS A 133 10.66 1.57 0.72
CA HIS A 133 10.01 0.59 1.59
C HIS A 133 8.51 0.47 1.34
N ALA A 134 7.78 1.60 1.39
CA ALA A 134 6.34 1.63 1.13
C ALA A 134 6.00 1.10 -0.26
N ARG A 135 6.83 1.38 -1.28
CA ARG A 135 6.64 0.84 -2.63
C ARG A 135 6.85 -0.66 -2.70
N ALA A 136 7.84 -1.20 -1.99
CA ALA A 136 8.09 -2.64 -1.94
C ALA A 136 6.90 -3.36 -1.29
N ALA A 137 6.42 -2.86 -0.14
CA ALA A 137 5.23 -3.36 0.53
C ALA A 137 3.99 -3.27 -0.38
N ASN A 138 3.77 -2.13 -1.05
CA ASN A 138 2.68 -2.00 -2.02
C ASN A 138 2.80 -3.04 -3.15
N GLY A 139 4.02 -3.37 -3.59
CA GLY A 139 4.27 -4.38 -4.61
C GLY A 139 3.82 -5.78 -4.19
N PHE A 140 4.05 -6.15 -2.93
CA PHE A 140 3.50 -7.39 -2.37
C PHE A 140 1.97 -7.43 -2.47
N PHE A 141 1.30 -6.41 -1.94
CA PHE A 141 -0.17 -6.43 -1.87
C PHE A 141 -0.85 -6.27 -3.23
N THR A 142 -0.29 -5.48 -4.16
CA THR A 142 -0.85 -5.44 -5.52
C THR A 142 -0.68 -6.76 -6.25
N ARG A 143 0.45 -7.43 -6.05
CA ARG A 143 0.68 -8.77 -6.60
C ARG A 143 -0.28 -9.79 -6.01
N LEU A 144 -0.52 -9.75 -4.71
CA LEU A 144 -1.52 -10.57 -4.01
C LEU A 144 -2.92 -10.37 -4.61
N CYS A 145 -3.36 -9.11 -4.73
CA CYS A 145 -4.65 -8.77 -5.35
C CYS A 145 -4.75 -9.27 -6.79
N PHE A 146 -3.66 -9.18 -7.56
CA PHE A 146 -3.61 -9.67 -8.93
C PHE A 146 -3.77 -11.19 -8.98
N VAL A 147 -2.93 -11.94 -8.26
CA VAL A 147 -2.98 -13.42 -8.25
C VAL A 147 -4.33 -13.92 -7.74
N ALA A 148 -4.86 -13.34 -6.65
CA ALA A 148 -6.19 -13.69 -6.13
C ALA A 148 -7.28 -13.48 -7.20
N ARG A 149 -7.21 -12.41 -7.98
CA ARG A 149 -8.23 -12.12 -9.00
C ARG A 149 -8.07 -12.95 -10.28
N THR A 150 -6.84 -13.37 -10.63
CA THR A 150 -6.56 -14.02 -11.92
C THR A 150 -6.42 -15.53 -11.87
N THR A 151 -6.00 -16.08 -10.73
CA THR A 151 -5.62 -17.50 -10.64
C THR A 151 -6.72 -18.34 -10.01
N ASP A 152 -7.34 -17.86 -8.91
CA ASP A 152 -8.37 -18.61 -8.20
C ASP A 152 -9.50 -17.67 -7.74
N ARG A 153 -10.68 -17.84 -8.34
CA ARG A 153 -11.85 -16.99 -8.08
C ARG A 153 -12.48 -17.20 -6.70
N SER A 154 -12.07 -18.23 -5.99
CA SER A 154 -12.47 -18.47 -4.60
C SER A 154 -11.67 -17.64 -3.59
N LEU A 155 -10.53 -17.07 -4.02
CA LEU A 155 -9.69 -16.20 -3.19
C LEU A 155 -10.01 -14.73 -3.44
N ARG A 156 -10.19 -13.95 -2.36
CA ARG A 156 -10.50 -12.51 -2.47
C ARG A 156 -9.80 -11.71 -1.38
N VAL A 157 -8.94 -10.78 -1.78
CA VAL A 157 -8.45 -9.75 -0.84
C VAL A 157 -9.58 -8.76 -0.62
N VAL A 158 -10.20 -8.82 0.56
CA VAL A 158 -11.38 -7.99 0.91
C VAL A 158 -11.01 -6.74 1.69
N GLU A 159 -9.82 -6.72 2.29
CA GLU A 159 -9.26 -5.53 2.91
C GLU A 159 -7.74 -5.48 2.70
N TRP A 160 -7.24 -4.30 2.37
CA TRP A 160 -5.82 -3.97 2.35
C TRP A 160 -5.62 -2.59 2.99
N ARG A 161 -4.67 -2.49 3.92
CA ARG A 161 -4.32 -1.28 4.66
C ARG A 161 -2.80 -1.14 4.77
N GLY A 162 -2.31 0.09 4.70
CA GLY A 162 -0.88 0.39 4.82
C GLY A 162 -0.42 0.70 6.25
N GLU A 163 0.90 0.87 6.41
CA GLU A 163 1.60 1.18 7.68
C GLU A 163 0.89 2.23 8.56
N SER A 164 0.42 3.34 7.96
CA SER A 164 -0.22 4.42 8.73
C SER A 164 -1.55 3.99 9.37
N TRP A 165 -2.28 3.08 8.74
CA TRP A 165 -3.48 2.49 9.34
C TRP A 165 -3.10 1.47 10.42
N CYS A 166 -2.11 0.62 10.15
CA CYS A 166 -1.59 -0.35 11.13
C CYS A 166 -1.15 0.33 12.42
N ALA A 167 -0.38 1.41 12.30
CA ALA A 167 0.06 2.21 13.44
C ALA A 167 -1.12 2.78 14.24
N ARG A 168 -2.24 3.15 13.60
CA ARG A 168 -3.44 3.60 14.33
C ARG A 168 -4.16 2.43 14.99
N ARG A 169 -4.34 1.31 14.27
CA ARG A 169 -5.04 0.12 14.77
C ARG A 169 -4.44 -0.40 16.07
N TRP A 170 -3.11 -0.46 16.14
CA TRP A 170 -2.39 -0.96 17.32
C TRP A 170 -1.72 0.15 18.13
N GLN A 171 -2.21 1.39 18.02
CA GLN A 171 -1.76 2.56 18.80
C GLN A 171 -0.23 2.77 18.81
N GLY A 172 0.42 2.40 17.71
CA GLY A 172 1.86 2.51 17.51
C GLY A 172 2.70 1.43 18.19
N HIS A 173 2.09 0.46 18.87
CA HIS A 173 2.77 -0.68 19.50
C HIS A 173 3.51 -1.52 18.47
N VAL A 174 2.78 -1.98 17.44
CA VAL A 174 3.36 -2.53 16.20
C VAL A 174 3.03 -1.62 15.02
N ARG A 175 3.87 -1.66 13.99
CA ARG A 175 3.71 -0.89 12.76
C ARG A 175 4.14 -1.70 11.53
N PRO A 176 3.43 -2.81 11.23
CA PRO A 176 3.72 -3.58 10.02
C PRO A 176 3.53 -2.72 8.78
N ASP A 177 4.22 -3.08 7.71
CA ASP A 177 4.20 -2.38 6.42
C ASP A 177 2.85 -2.46 5.73
N GLY A 178 2.07 -3.50 6.04
CA GLY A 178 0.66 -3.54 5.72
C GLY A 178 -0.09 -4.66 6.41
N PHE A 179 -1.41 -4.59 6.27
CA PHE A 179 -2.38 -5.55 6.76
C PHE A 179 -3.31 -5.94 5.60
N ALA A 180 -3.69 -7.22 5.54
CA ALA A 180 -4.74 -7.66 4.65
C ALA A 180 -5.65 -8.70 5.29
N ARG A 181 -6.90 -8.70 4.82
CA ARG A 181 -7.85 -9.79 5.05
C ARG A 181 -8.15 -10.48 3.73
N LEU A 182 -7.87 -11.78 3.69
CA LEU A 182 -8.05 -12.66 2.54
C LEU A 182 -9.19 -13.64 2.83
N ASP A 183 -10.25 -13.60 2.04
CA ASP A 183 -11.27 -14.64 2.04
C ASP A 183 -10.81 -15.81 1.16
N HIS A 184 -11.04 -17.02 1.66
CA HIS A 184 -10.76 -18.29 1.00
C HIS A 184 -11.87 -19.31 1.32
N PRO A 185 -11.96 -20.46 0.64
CA PRO A 185 -13.01 -21.45 0.89
C PRO A 185 -13.13 -21.92 2.35
N GLY A 186 -12.03 -21.88 3.11
CA GLY A 186 -11.98 -22.28 4.52
C GLY A 186 -12.28 -21.16 5.52
N GLY A 187 -12.59 -19.93 5.08
CA GLY A 187 -12.88 -18.79 5.94
C GLY A 187 -12.16 -17.52 5.52
N SER A 188 -11.77 -16.71 6.50
CA SER A 188 -10.95 -15.51 6.30
C SER A 188 -9.63 -15.63 7.06
N LEU A 189 -8.56 -15.14 6.44
CA LEU A 189 -7.23 -15.03 6.99
C LEU A 189 -6.86 -13.54 7.11
N GLU A 190 -6.66 -13.06 8.33
CA GLU A 190 -6.07 -11.75 8.61
C GLU A 190 -4.57 -11.88 8.83
N PHE A 191 -3.77 -11.14 8.08
CA PHE A 191 -2.32 -11.20 8.24
C PHE A 191 -1.69 -9.81 8.10
N VAL A 192 -0.49 -9.70 8.66
CA VAL A 192 0.36 -8.51 8.52
C VAL A 192 1.66 -8.86 7.80
N LEU A 193 2.21 -7.88 7.09
CA LEU A 193 3.49 -7.98 6.41
C LEU A 193 4.54 -7.09 7.08
N GLU A 194 5.69 -7.68 7.38
CA GLU A 194 6.93 -7.02 7.75
C GLU A 194 7.95 -7.27 6.65
N LEU A 195 8.30 -6.22 5.92
CA LEU A 195 9.30 -6.29 4.87
C LEU A 195 10.63 -5.78 5.45
N ASP A 196 11.74 -6.46 5.17
CA ASP A 196 13.08 -6.00 5.45
C ASP A 196 13.83 -5.84 4.12
N LEU A 197 14.31 -4.63 3.84
CA LEU A 197 15.14 -4.34 2.66
C LEU A 197 16.65 -4.53 2.92
N GLY A 198 17.01 -5.29 3.96
CA GLY A 198 18.38 -5.55 4.38
C GLY A 198 18.94 -4.49 5.33
N THR A 199 18.07 -3.74 6.02
CA THR A 199 18.47 -2.60 6.86
C THR A 199 18.28 -2.84 8.35
N GLU A 200 17.55 -3.87 8.74
CA GLU A 200 17.31 -4.19 10.14
C GLU A 200 18.45 -5.04 10.71
N ASN A 201 18.98 -4.68 11.88
CA ASN A 201 19.91 -5.56 12.60
C ASN A 201 19.12 -6.58 13.45
N ARG A 202 19.83 -7.55 14.03
CA ARG A 202 19.24 -8.60 14.85
C ARG A 202 18.43 -8.05 16.03
N GLY A 203 18.97 -7.09 16.78
CA GLY A 203 18.29 -6.50 17.93
C GLY A 203 16.95 -5.83 17.56
N ARG A 204 16.87 -5.18 16.40
CA ARG A 204 15.59 -4.61 15.91
C ARG A 204 14.55 -5.68 15.61
N LEU A 205 14.94 -6.84 15.10
CA LEU A 205 14.03 -7.96 14.89
C LEU A 205 13.56 -8.55 16.23
N GLU A 206 14.47 -8.70 17.20
CA GLU A 206 14.13 -9.16 18.55
C GLU A 206 13.12 -8.21 19.23
N ASP A 207 13.36 -6.89 19.17
CA ASP A 207 12.44 -5.86 19.69
C ASP A 207 11.07 -5.90 19.00
N LYS A 208 11.06 -6.12 17.68
CA LYS A 208 9.83 -6.23 16.89
C LYS A 208 9.04 -7.47 17.31
N MET A 209 9.71 -8.60 17.49
CA MET A 209 9.07 -9.82 17.93
C MET A 209 8.52 -9.72 19.35
N GLU A 210 9.19 -9.01 20.25
CA GLU A 210 8.66 -8.78 21.59
C GLU A 210 7.32 -8.04 21.55
N ARG A 211 7.20 -7.04 20.68
CA ARG A 211 5.92 -6.35 20.47
C ARG A 211 4.85 -7.28 19.91
N TYR A 212 5.20 -8.18 18.99
CA TYR A 212 4.27 -9.18 18.47
C TYR A 212 3.85 -10.21 19.52
N ARG A 213 4.74 -10.65 20.41
CA ARG A 213 4.39 -11.54 21.54
C ARG A 213 3.35 -10.92 22.47
N ILE A 214 3.48 -9.61 22.72
CA ILE A 214 2.48 -8.86 23.48
C ILE A 214 1.17 -8.76 22.68
N LEU A 215 1.26 -8.44 21.38
CA LEU A 215 0.08 -8.31 20.52
C LEU A 215 -0.70 -9.63 20.40
N ALA A 216 -0.04 -10.77 20.40
CA ALA A 216 -0.65 -12.10 20.29
C ALA A 216 -1.76 -12.37 21.32
N ARG A 217 -1.76 -11.63 22.45
CA ARG A 217 -2.74 -11.76 23.53
C ARG A 217 -3.97 -10.88 23.33
N ALA A 218 -3.96 -9.98 22.34
CA ALA A 218 -5.05 -9.07 22.07
C ALA A 218 -6.08 -9.69 21.13
N THR A 219 -7.36 -9.36 21.32
CA THR A 219 -8.45 -9.76 20.41
C THR A 219 -8.34 -9.16 19.01
N THR A 220 -7.46 -8.16 18.84
CA THR A 220 -7.19 -7.48 17.57
C THR A 220 -5.93 -8.00 16.87
N ALA A 221 -5.30 -9.06 17.40
CA ALA A 221 -4.16 -9.71 16.78
C ALA A 221 -4.55 -10.25 15.39
N PRO A 222 -3.66 -10.12 14.39
CA PRO A 222 -3.84 -10.83 13.13
C PRO A 222 -3.69 -12.34 13.34
N ASP A 223 -4.20 -13.16 12.41
CA ASP A 223 -4.00 -14.61 12.44
C ASP A 223 -2.52 -14.97 12.16
N VAL A 224 -1.83 -14.20 11.31
CA VAL A 224 -0.46 -14.52 10.85
C VAL A 224 0.43 -13.27 10.72
N VAL A 225 1.71 -13.41 11.07
CA VAL A 225 2.76 -12.41 10.78
C VAL A 225 3.69 -12.94 9.69
N LEU A 226 3.79 -12.22 8.58
CA LEU A 226 4.65 -12.56 7.45
C LEU A 226 5.89 -11.68 7.47
N PHE A 227 7.07 -12.28 7.36
CA PHE A 227 8.32 -11.57 7.15
C PHE A 227 8.88 -11.80 5.74
N CYS A 228 9.35 -10.75 5.10
CA CYS A 228 9.99 -10.85 3.79
C CYS A 228 11.40 -10.25 3.79
N PHE A 229 12.36 -11.01 3.29
CA PHE A 229 13.79 -10.67 3.33
C PHE A 229 14.40 -10.55 1.93
N PRO A 230 15.49 -9.79 1.75
CA PRO A 230 16.09 -9.57 0.43
C PRO A 230 16.79 -10.82 -0.13
N SER A 231 17.15 -11.80 0.71
CA SER A 231 17.86 -13.01 0.29
C SER A 231 17.62 -14.18 1.24
N GLU A 232 17.84 -15.41 0.77
CA GLU A 232 17.78 -16.64 1.56
C GLU A 232 18.75 -16.58 2.76
N ALA A 233 19.96 -16.03 2.57
CA ALA A 233 20.94 -15.89 3.65
C ALA A 233 20.44 -14.96 4.77
N ARG A 234 19.79 -13.85 4.40
CA ARG A 234 19.19 -12.92 5.36
C ARG A 234 17.97 -13.56 6.04
N GLU A 235 17.13 -14.27 5.29
CA GLU A 235 16.00 -15.05 5.83
C GLU A 235 16.48 -16.05 6.90
N ALA A 236 17.47 -16.88 6.58
CA ALA A 236 18.01 -17.88 7.51
C ALA A 236 18.57 -17.24 8.79
N SER A 237 19.34 -16.15 8.67
CA SER A 237 19.87 -15.41 9.81
C SER A 237 18.75 -14.82 10.69
N ALA A 238 17.76 -14.19 10.07
CA ALA A 238 16.64 -13.56 10.78
C ALA A 238 15.78 -14.58 11.52
N ARG A 239 15.49 -15.74 10.93
CA ARG A 239 14.66 -16.79 11.53
C ARG A 239 15.12 -17.22 12.92
N SER A 240 16.43 -17.15 13.21
CA SER A 240 16.99 -17.47 14.54
C SER A 240 16.44 -16.62 15.69
N VAL A 241 15.80 -15.49 15.40
CA VAL A 241 15.23 -14.56 16.40
C VAL A 241 13.73 -14.32 16.28
N LEU A 242 13.06 -14.95 15.31
CA LEU A 242 11.64 -14.73 15.05
C LEU A 242 10.69 -15.59 15.90
N GLY A 243 11.21 -16.52 16.70
CA GLY A 243 10.42 -17.48 17.48
C GLY A 243 9.75 -16.90 18.73
N GLY A 244 8.98 -17.74 19.44
CA GLY A 244 8.47 -17.45 20.78
C GLY A 244 7.20 -16.61 20.85
N THR A 245 6.41 -16.56 19.77
CA THR A 245 5.06 -15.97 19.75
C THR A 245 4.02 -17.07 19.51
N ALA A 246 2.81 -16.91 20.05
CA ALA A 246 1.69 -17.82 19.81
C ALA A 246 1.06 -17.61 18.42
N MET A 247 1.25 -16.43 17.80
CA MET A 247 0.83 -16.20 16.42
C MET A 247 1.75 -16.96 15.45
N PRO A 248 1.22 -17.68 14.45
CA PRO A 248 2.00 -18.19 13.33
C PRO A 248 2.86 -17.09 12.70
N VAL A 249 4.13 -17.44 12.47
CA VAL A 249 5.07 -16.59 11.75
C VAL A 249 5.63 -17.39 10.57
N ALA A 250 5.65 -16.77 9.39
CA ALA A 250 6.27 -17.36 8.21
C ALA A 250 7.15 -16.36 7.49
N THR A 251 8.18 -16.89 6.83
CA THR A 251 9.18 -16.08 6.13
C THR A 251 9.20 -16.40 4.63
N ALA A 252 9.55 -15.41 3.82
CA ALA A 252 9.85 -15.59 2.41
C ALA A 252 10.95 -14.62 1.97
N THR A 253 11.48 -14.82 0.76
CA THR A 253 12.32 -13.82 0.10
C THR A 253 11.49 -12.90 -0.78
N LEU A 254 12.02 -11.71 -1.09
CA LEU A 254 11.37 -10.75 -1.99
C LEU A 254 11.02 -11.39 -3.35
N ASP A 255 11.95 -12.12 -3.95
CA ASP A 255 11.74 -12.74 -5.27
C ASP A 255 10.62 -13.79 -5.24
N ARG A 256 10.55 -14.60 -4.17
CA ARG A 256 9.56 -15.67 -4.04
C ARG A 256 8.15 -15.12 -3.92
N HIS A 257 7.93 -14.16 -3.01
CA HIS A 257 6.58 -13.63 -2.82
C HIS A 257 6.12 -12.75 -3.99
N LEU A 258 7.03 -12.10 -4.72
CA LEU A 258 6.66 -11.33 -5.91
C LEU A 258 6.27 -12.26 -7.08
N ALA A 259 6.85 -13.46 -7.13
CA ALA A 259 6.44 -14.46 -8.11
C ALA A 259 4.99 -14.93 -7.84
N ASP A 260 4.71 -15.41 -6.62
CA ASP A 260 3.40 -15.89 -6.23
C ASP A 260 3.20 -15.80 -4.70
N PRO A 261 2.57 -14.72 -4.18
CA PRO A 261 2.38 -14.53 -2.75
C PRO A 261 1.30 -15.45 -2.14
N LEU A 262 0.48 -16.11 -2.97
CA LEU A 262 -0.53 -17.08 -2.51
C LEU A 262 0.01 -18.51 -2.50
N GLY A 263 0.94 -18.81 -3.41
CA GLY A 263 1.51 -20.13 -3.57
C GLY A 263 2.43 -20.58 -2.43
N ALA A 264 3.06 -21.74 -2.63
CA ALA A 264 3.92 -22.42 -1.66
C ALA A 264 5.29 -21.74 -1.49
N VAL A 265 5.29 -20.50 -1.06
CA VAL A 265 6.50 -19.65 -0.92
C VAL A 265 6.83 -19.31 0.53
N TRP A 266 5.92 -19.56 1.46
CA TRP A 266 6.05 -19.17 2.86
C TRP A 266 6.65 -20.30 3.69
N LEU A 267 7.79 -20.06 4.34
CA LEU A 267 8.41 -21.01 5.26
C LEU A 267 7.96 -20.72 6.70
N PRO A 268 7.08 -21.53 7.30
CA PRO A 268 6.68 -21.36 8.70
C PRO A 268 7.89 -21.48 9.63
N LEU A 269 7.90 -20.82 10.80
CA LEU A 269 9.02 -20.94 11.74
C LEU A 269 9.17 -22.35 12.34
N ASP A 270 8.05 -23.05 12.50
CA ASP A 270 7.91 -24.42 13.00
C ASP A 270 8.07 -25.49 11.90
N GLY A 271 8.27 -25.08 10.64
CA GLY A 271 8.34 -25.97 9.48
C GLY A 271 9.68 -25.91 8.73
N ASP A 272 9.95 -26.98 7.99
CA ASP A 272 11.09 -27.14 7.08
C ASP A 272 10.71 -26.96 5.60
N ARG A 273 9.41 -26.98 5.29
CA ARG A 273 8.86 -26.83 3.95
C ARG A 273 8.07 -25.54 3.78
N ARG A 274 8.12 -24.97 2.58
CA ARG A 274 7.28 -23.83 2.20
C ARG A 274 5.84 -24.28 1.95
N VAL A 275 4.87 -23.47 2.37
CA VAL A 275 3.43 -23.73 2.29
C VAL A 275 2.69 -22.54 1.67
N CYS A 276 1.45 -22.76 1.24
CA CYS A 276 0.61 -21.70 0.70
C CYS A 276 0.19 -20.72 1.81
N LEU A 277 -0.11 -19.48 1.43
CA LEU A 277 -0.48 -18.44 2.41
C LEU A 277 -1.68 -18.85 3.26
N VAL A 278 -2.67 -19.50 2.63
CA VAL A 278 -3.92 -19.94 3.28
C VAL A 278 -3.71 -21.09 4.27
N ASP A 279 -2.60 -21.82 4.20
CA ASP A 279 -2.32 -22.97 5.07
C ASP A 279 -1.58 -22.58 6.36
N LEU A 280 -1.32 -21.28 6.58
CA LEU A 280 -0.55 -20.81 7.73
C LEU A 280 -1.39 -20.69 9.02
N ARG A 281 -2.71 -20.50 8.91
CA ARG A 281 -3.59 -20.32 10.08
C ARG A 281 -3.60 -21.55 10.98
N ASP A 282 -3.64 -22.74 10.38
CA ASP A 282 -3.86 -24.00 11.09
C ASP A 282 -2.63 -24.48 11.89
N ARG A 283 -1.56 -23.66 11.96
CA ARG A 283 -0.27 -24.01 12.56
C ARG A 283 -0.01 -23.35 13.92
N GLY A 284 -0.88 -22.44 14.38
CA GLY A 284 -0.67 -21.61 15.57
C GLY A 284 -1.16 -22.18 16.90
N SER A 285 -1.27 -23.51 17.06
CA SER A 285 -1.93 -24.11 18.23
C SER A 285 -1.21 -25.32 18.82
N THR A 286 0.11 -25.22 19.00
CA THR A 286 0.90 -26.15 19.82
C THR A 286 1.72 -25.41 20.85
#